data_AF-A0A1Q7ZP09-F1
#
_entry.id   AF-A0A1Q7ZP09-F1
#
_cell.length_a   1.000
_cell.length_b   1.000
_cell.length_c   1.000
_cell.angle_alpha   90.00
_cell.angle_beta   90.00
_cell.angle_gamma   90.00
#
_symmetry.space_group_name_H-M   'P 1'
#
loop_
_entity.id
_entity.type
_entity.pdbx_description
1 polymer ?
#
loop_
_entity_poly.entity_id
_entity_poly.type
_entity_poly.pdbx_seq_one_letter_code
_entity_poly.pdbx_strand_id
1 'polypeptide(L)'
;MQKSERITEKLRPHILIRTIEDSDIPLGEEEPKLQKIKGKVEHDEQLSREDEAFLTRLVERAIEWQKGLKSSSDTEPEDTMSG
;
A
#
# COMPACT_ATOMS: atom_id res chain seq x y z
N MET A 1 -14.92 -5.81 -11.82
CA MET A 1 -13.68 -5.57 -11.06
C MET A 1 -14.00 -5.65 -9.57
N GLN A 2 -13.73 -6.77 -8.88
CA GLN A 2 -14.03 -6.97 -7.44
C GLN A 2 -13.00 -7.87 -6.72
N LYS A 3 -11.74 -7.85 -7.17
CA LYS A 3 -10.71 -8.75 -6.60
C LYS A 3 -9.90 -8.12 -5.46
N SER A 4 -9.79 -6.80 -5.38
CA SER A 4 -8.92 -6.15 -4.39
C SER A 4 -9.48 -6.20 -2.97
N GLU A 5 -10.81 -6.04 -2.79
CA GLU A 5 -11.45 -5.93 -1.46
C GLU A 5 -11.37 -7.22 -0.62
N ARG A 6 -11.25 -8.40 -1.24
CA ARG A 6 -11.20 -9.67 -0.48
C ARG A 6 -9.80 -10.10 -0.07
N ILE A 7 -8.76 -9.47 -0.61
CA ILE A 7 -7.38 -9.92 -0.38
C ILE A 7 -6.89 -9.36 0.97
N THR A 8 -7.17 -8.11 1.29
CA THR A 8 -6.74 -7.45 2.53
C THR A 8 -7.43 -7.98 3.79
N GLU A 9 -8.70 -8.37 3.74
CA GLU A 9 -9.46 -8.85 4.92
C GLU A 9 -8.96 -10.18 5.54
N LYS A 10 -8.12 -10.96 4.82
CA LYS A 10 -7.58 -12.25 5.32
C LYS A 10 -6.06 -12.28 5.43
N LEU A 11 -5.36 -11.21 5.07
CA LEU A 11 -3.91 -11.19 5.13
C LEU A 11 -3.44 -10.85 6.54
N ARG A 12 -2.42 -11.59 6.99
CA ARG A 12 -1.81 -11.37 8.30
C ARG A 12 -1.17 -9.97 8.32
N PRO A 13 -1.15 -9.26 9.48
CA PRO A 13 -0.63 -7.90 9.56
C PRO A 13 0.77 -7.70 8.99
N HIS A 14 1.68 -8.67 9.16
CA HIS A 14 3.02 -8.62 8.57
C HIS A 14 3.03 -8.61 7.03
N ILE A 15 2.05 -9.25 6.39
CA ILE A 15 1.93 -9.22 4.92
C ILE A 15 1.47 -7.83 4.47
N LEU A 16 0.53 -7.23 5.21
CA LEU A 16 0.05 -5.88 4.93
C LEU A 16 1.18 -4.86 5.06
N ILE A 17 1.93 -4.90 6.19
CA ILE A 17 3.08 -4.01 6.42
C ILE A 17 4.12 -4.18 5.32
N ARG A 18 4.50 -5.42 5.00
CA ARG A 18 5.47 -5.68 3.93
C ARG A 18 5.01 -5.14 2.57
N THR A 19 3.72 -5.26 2.26
CA THR A 19 3.18 -4.72 0.99
C THR A 19 3.29 -3.20 0.92
N ILE A 20 3.12 -2.51 2.05
CA ILE A 20 3.30 -1.06 2.16
C ILE A 20 4.79 -0.71 1.97
N GLU A 21 5.69 -1.40 2.68
CA GLU A 21 7.14 -1.18 2.58
C GLU A 21 7.66 -1.44 1.16
N ASP A 22 7.31 -2.58 0.56
CA ASP A 22 7.72 -2.95 -0.81
C ASP A 22 7.18 -1.98 -1.89
N SER A 23 6.20 -1.14 -1.57
CA SER A 23 5.62 -0.18 -2.51
C SER A 23 6.34 1.16 -2.59
N ASP A 24 7.22 1.46 -1.63
CA ASP A 24 7.89 2.76 -1.46
C ASP A 24 6.92 3.95 -1.56
N ILE A 25 5.67 3.77 -1.12
CA ILE A 25 4.67 4.82 -1.15
C ILE A 25 5.05 5.95 -0.17
N PRO A 26 4.92 7.23 -0.54
CA PRO A 26 5.11 8.32 0.41
C PRO A 26 4.04 8.28 1.51
N LEU A 27 4.50 8.19 2.76
CA LEU A 27 3.63 8.06 3.96
C LEU A 27 3.45 9.37 4.73
N GLY A 28 4.43 10.28 4.73
CA GLY A 28 4.31 11.59 5.40
C GLY A 28 3.94 11.46 6.89
N GLU A 29 2.82 12.05 7.30
CA GLU A 29 2.33 12.03 8.69
C GLU A 29 1.87 10.64 9.16
N GLU A 30 1.66 9.70 8.26
CA GLU A 30 1.23 8.34 8.59
C GLU A 30 2.40 7.43 8.97
N GLU A 31 3.63 7.81 8.65
CA GLU A 31 4.85 7.06 8.94
C GLU A 31 4.99 6.70 10.43
N PRO A 32 4.84 7.63 11.40
CA PRO A 32 5.00 7.30 12.82
C PRO A 32 3.94 6.30 13.30
N LYS A 33 2.72 6.36 12.74
CA LYS A 33 1.64 5.42 13.07
C LYS A 33 1.94 4.03 12.52
N LEU A 34 2.47 3.95 11.29
CA LEU A 34 2.91 2.68 10.70
C LEU A 34 4.04 2.04 11.52
N GLN A 35 5.07 2.80 11.91
CA GLN A 35 6.17 2.30 12.73
C GLN A 35 5.69 1.78 14.09
N LYS A 36 4.74 2.47 14.72
CA LYS A 36 4.12 2.01 15.98
C LYS A 36 3.39 0.68 15.81
N ILE A 37 2.61 0.54 14.73
CA ILE A 37 1.88 -0.70 14.42
C ILE A 37 2.86 -1.84 14.10
N LYS A 38 3.95 -1.54 13.40
CA LYS A 38 5.02 -2.51 13.13
C LYS A 38 5.63 -3.07 14.41
N GLY A 39 5.99 -2.20 15.37
CA GLY A 39 6.49 -2.65 16.67
C GLY A 39 5.51 -3.56 17.41
N LYS A 40 4.21 -3.27 17.37
CA LYS A 40 3.17 -4.16 17.92
C LYS A 40 3.18 -5.53 17.24
N VAL A 41 3.20 -5.56 15.91
CA VAL A 41 3.19 -6.81 15.14
C VAL A 41 4.46 -7.63 15.40
N GLU A 42 5.63 -6.99 15.53
CA GLU A 42 6.90 -7.66 15.85
C GLU A 42 6.91 -8.28 17.25
N HIS A 43 6.12 -7.73 18.17
CA HIS A 43 5.93 -8.25 19.53
C HIS A 43 4.73 -9.19 19.68
N ASP A 44 4.11 -9.62 18.56
CA ASP A 44 2.87 -10.42 18.54
C ASP A 44 1.72 -9.79 19.36
N GLU A 45 1.71 -8.46 19.49
CA GLU A 45 0.64 -7.73 20.15
C GLU A 45 -0.62 -7.70 19.27
N GLN A 46 -1.78 -7.71 19.92
CA GLN A 46 -3.05 -7.61 19.23
C GLN A 46 -3.26 -6.20 18.68
N LEU A 47 -3.55 -6.12 17.38
CA LEU A 47 -3.90 -4.85 16.74
C LEU A 47 -5.33 -4.44 17.09
N SER A 48 -5.53 -3.12 17.21
CA SER A 48 -6.88 -2.57 17.31
C SER A 48 -7.55 -2.59 15.93
N ARG A 49 -8.89 -2.56 15.90
CA ARG A 49 -9.64 -2.39 14.64
C ARG A 49 -9.22 -1.14 13.87
N GLU A 50 -8.82 -0.08 14.58
CA GLU A 50 -8.33 1.14 13.95
C GLU A 50 -6.97 0.93 13.28
N ASP A 51 -6.06 0.18 13.91
CA ASP A 51 -4.76 -0.19 13.35
C ASP A 51 -4.93 -1.08 12.10
N GLU A 52 -5.83 -2.06 12.17
CA GLU A 52 -6.16 -2.95 11.03
C GLU A 52 -6.76 -2.17 9.85
N ALA A 53 -7.71 -1.27 10.13
CA ALA A 53 -8.32 -0.42 9.11
C ALA A 53 -7.29 0.55 8.49
N PHE A 54 -6.37 1.08 9.31
CA PHE A 54 -5.27 1.92 8.85
C PHE A 54 -4.33 1.16 7.90
N LEU A 55 -3.90 -0.04 8.27
CA LEU A 55 -3.06 -0.89 7.41
C LEU A 55 -3.77 -1.22 6.09
N THR A 56 -5.06 -1.55 6.14
CA THR A 56 -5.84 -1.87 4.94
C THR A 56 -5.87 -0.71 3.95
N ARG A 57 -6.13 0.52 4.44
CA ARG A 57 -6.13 1.73 3.60
C ARG A 57 -4.76 2.02 3.00
N LEU A 58 -3.69 1.84 3.77
CA LEU A 58 -2.32 2.03 3.27
C LEU A 58 -1.98 1.00 2.19
N VAL A 59 -2.39 -0.26 2.33
CA VAL A 59 -2.18 -1.29 1.30
C VAL A 59 -2.93 -0.95 0.01
N GLU A 60 -4.18 -0.52 0.11
CA GLU A 60 -4.93 -0.06 -1.06
C GLU A 60 -4.21 1.08 -1.78
N ARG A 61 -3.73 2.08 -1.02
CA ARG A 61 -2.98 3.21 -1.57
C ARG A 61 -1.65 2.78 -2.19
N ALA A 62 -0.93 1.87 -1.54
CA ALA A 62 0.33 1.27 -2.02
C ALA A 62 0.14 0.54 -3.36
N ILE A 63 -0.96 -0.23 -3.48
CA ILE A 63 -1.32 -0.91 -4.72
C ILE A 63 -1.61 0.10 -5.84
N GLU A 64 -2.39 1.14 -5.57
CA GLU A 64 -2.70 2.17 -6.57
C GLU A 64 -1.46 2.98 -6.97
N TRP A 65 -0.58 3.30 -6.01
CA TRP A 65 0.70 3.95 -6.25
C TRP A 65 1.57 3.15 -7.22
N GLN A 66 1.74 1.85 -6.95
CA GLN A 66 2.50 0.93 -7.80
C GLN A 66 1.89 0.76 -9.19
N LYS A 67 0.56 0.81 -9.33
CA LYS A 67 -0.10 0.84 -10.64
C LYS A 67 0.18 2.13 -11.39
N GLY A 68 0.12 3.27 -10.72
CA GLY A 68 0.42 4.58 -11.31
C GLY A 68 1.87 4.69 -11.80
N LEU A 69 2.84 4.14 -11.04
CA LEU A 69 4.23 4.04 -11.47
C LEU A 69 4.40 3.15 -12.70
N LYS A 70 3.69 2.02 -12.77
CA LYS A 70 3.71 1.13 -13.94
C LYS A 70 3.07 1.78 -15.17
N SER A 71 1.93 2.47 -15.01
CA SER A 71 1.25 3.13 -16.13
C SER A 71 1.96 4.39 -16.64
N SER A 72 2.76 5.04 -15.79
CA SER A 72 3.58 6.20 -16.19
C SER A 72 4.92 5.79 -16.84
N SER A 73 5.34 4.54 -16.70
CA SER A 73 6.47 3.98 -17.47
C SER A 73 6.07 3.49 -18.87
N ASP A 74 4.77 3.34 -19.14
CA ASP A 74 4.21 2.88 -20.42
C ASP A 74 3.73 4.03 -21.34
N THR A 75 3.93 5.30 -20.94
CA THR A 75 3.76 6.41 -21.89
C THR A 75 5.04 6.55 -22.70
N GLU A 76 5.21 5.66 -23.68
CA GLU A 76 5.98 6.02 -24.87
C GLU A 76 5.33 7.25 -25.51
N PRO A 77 6.10 8.29 -25.88
CA PRO A 77 5.58 9.39 -26.65
C PRO A 77 5.34 8.87 -28.07
N GLU A 78 4.17 8.28 -28.33
CA GLU A 78 3.73 8.02 -29.69
C GLU A 78 3.54 9.37 -30.40
N ASP A 79 4.55 9.70 -31.21
CA ASP A 79 4.55 10.58 -32.37
C ASP A 79 3.79 11.90 -32.23
N THR A 80 4.49 12.91 -31.69
CA THR A 80 4.29 14.28 -32.20
C THR A 80 4.89 14.40 -33.59
N MET A 81 4.14 14.03 -34.63
CA MET A 81 4.36 14.45 -36.03
C MET A 81 3.07 14.16 -36.83
N SER A 82 2.53 15.06 -37.65
CA SER A 82 3.16 16.12 -38.45
C SER A 82 2.12 17.16 -38.87
N GLY A 83 2.57 18.41 -39.08
CA GLY A 83 2.08 19.28 -40.16
C GLY A 83 0.81 20.10 -39.91
#